data_AF-A0A8C8ZTQ9-F1
#
_entry.id   AF-A0A8C8ZTQ9-F1
#
_cell.length_a   1.000
_cell.length_b   1.000
_cell.length_c   1.000
_cell.angle_alpha   90.00
_cell.angle_beta   90.00
_cell.angle_gamma   90.00
#
_symmetry.space_group_name_H-M   'P 1'
#
loop_
_entity.id
_entity.type
_entity.pdbx_description
1 polymer ?
#
loop_
_entity_poly.entity_id
_entity_poly.type
_entity_poly.pdbx_seq_one_letter_code
_entity_poly.pdbx_strand_id
1 'polypeptide(L)' 'GHAGGHWPGLCSFTKHWNSGEPNNIGEEDCVEIFSQGWNDHRCNIAKFWICKKSAASSPGY' A
#
# COMPACT_ATOMS: atom_id res chain seq x y z
N GLY A 1 -14.00 -25.25 6.16
CA GLY A 1 -13.06 -24.48 5.33
C GLY A 1 -12.90 -23.12 5.97
N HIS A 2 -11.64 -22.72 6.17
CA HIS A 2 -11.13 -21.60 6.96
C HIS A 2 -12.08 -20.42 7.27
N ALA A 3 -12.24 -20.20 8.57
CA ALA A 3 -12.84 -19.00 9.15
C ALA A 3 -12.04 -17.77 8.70
N GLY A 4 -12.74 -16.80 8.09
CA GLY A 4 -12.21 -15.46 7.87
C GLY A 4 -11.96 -14.80 9.21
N GLY A 5 -10.69 -14.78 9.62
CA GLY A 5 -10.25 -14.13 10.85
C GLY A 5 -10.54 -12.63 10.80
N HIS A 6 -11.36 -12.16 11.74
CA HIS A 6 -11.68 -10.75 11.93
C HIS A 6 -10.49 -10.07 12.65
N TRP A 7 -9.50 -9.58 11.90
CA TRP A 7 -8.34 -8.88 12.46
C TRP A 7 -8.66 -7.39 12.72
N PRO A 8 -8.50 -6.88 13.97
CA PRO A 8 -8.67 -5.46 14.26
C PRO A 8 -7.55 -4.66 13.58
N GLY A 9 -7.84 -4.11 12.41
CA GLY A 9 -6.88 -3.40 11.56
C GLY A 9 -7.20 -3.48 10.07
N LEU A 10 -7.96 -4.50 9.65
CA LEU A 10 -8.28 -4.71 8.23
C LEU A 10 -9.12 -3.57 7.62
N CYS A 11 -10.09 -3.03 8.37
CA CYS A 11 -10.90 -1.90 7.90
C CYS A 11 -10.07 -0.61 7.69
N SER A 12 -8.94 -0.47 8.39
CA SER A 12 -8.02 0.65 8.16
C SER A 12 -7.12 0.42 6.94
N PHE A 13 -6.98 -0.81 6.48
CA PHE A 13 -6.13 -1.11 5.34
C PHE A 13 -6.87 -0.89 4.01
N THR A 14 -8.20 -0.99 3.99
CA THR A 14 -8.97 -0.90 2.74
C THR A 14 -9.38 0.52 2.33
N LYS A 15 -9.37 1.48 3.26
CA LYS A 15 -9.93 2.82 3.08
C LYS A 15 -9.20 3.74 2.09
N HIS A 16 -8.00 3.37 1.64
CA HIS A 16 -7.22 4.20 0.72
C HIS A 16 -7.18 3.66 -0.72
N TRP A 17 -7.71 2.46 -0.97
CA TRP A 17 -7.78 1.91 -2.32
C TRP A 17 -8.74 2.72 -3.19
N ASN A 18 -8.37 2.86 -4.46
CA ASN A 18 -9.32 3.34 -5.46
C ASN A 18 -10.49 2.34 -5.60
N SER A 19 -11.62 2.84 -6.09
CA SER A 19 -12.78 1.99 -6.35
C SER A 19 -12.42 0.89 -7.36
N GLY A 20 -12.56 -0.38 -6.96
CA GLY A 20 -12.19 -1.54 -7.77
C GLY A 20 -10.86 -2.16 -7.38
N GLU A 21 -10.05 -1.49 -6.55
CA GLU A 21 -8.73 -1.97 -6.13
C GLU A 21 -8.73 -2.59 -4.71
N PRO A 22 -7.81 -3.53 -4.40
CA PRO A 22 -6.85 -4.12 -5.32
C PRO A 22 -7.48 -5.18 -6.25
N ASN A 23 -7.09 -5.20 -7.53
CA ASN A 23 -7.71 -6.03 -8.57
C ASN A 23 -6.82 -7.18 -9.11
N ASN A 24 -5.51 -7.13 -8.84
CA ASN A 24 -4.47 -8.05 -9.29
C ASN A 24 -4.49 -8.37 -10.80
N ILE A 25 -4.63 -7.36 -11.67
CA ILE A 25 -4.72 -7.58 -13.13
C ILE A 25 -3.34 -7.92 -13.72
N GLY A 26 -3.04 -9.22 -13.70
CA GLY A 26 -1.80 -9.76 -14.27
C GLY A 26 -0.60 -9.53 -13.37
N GLU A 27 -0.70 -10.03 -12.13
CA GLU A 27 0.39 -10.12 -11.14
C GLU A 27 0.84 -8.75 -10.63
N GLU A 28 -0.14 -7.99 -10.16
CA GLU A 28 0.01 -6.64 -9.65
C GLU A 28 0.24 -6.61 -8.15
N ASP A 29 1.37 -7.16 -7.70
CA ASP A 29 1.61 -7.39 -6.27
C ASP A 29 2.21 -6.19 -5.50
N CYS A 30 2.41 -5.03 -6.13
CA CYS A 30 3.01 -3.84 -5.52
C CYS A 30 2.05 -2.64 -5.49
N VAL A 31 2.02 -1.88 -4.40
CA VAL A 31 1.13 -0.71 -4.26
C VAL A 31 1.78 0.55 -4.82
N GLU A 32 1.05 1.30 -5.65
CA GLU A 32 1.37 2.67 -6.02
C GLU A 32 0.29 3.67 -5.56
N ILE A 33 0.68 4.93 -5.36
CA ILE A 33 -0.27 6.03 -5.17
C ILE A 33 -0.64 6.54 -6.57
N PHE A 34 -1.89 6.31 -6.97
CA PHE A 34 -2.38 6.67 -8.29
C PHE A 34 -3.64 7.53 -8.17
N SER A 35 -3.56 8.77 -8.68
CA SER A 35 -4.61 9.77 -8.60
C SER A 35 -5.00 10.10 -7.14
N GLN A 36 -6.18 9.67 -6.69
CA GLN A 36 -6.74 10.00 -5.37
C GLN A 36 -6.59 8.86 -4.34
N GLY A 37 -6.03 7.72 -4.73
CA GLY A 37 -5.97 6.53 -3.89
C GLY A 37 -4.85 5.57 -4.28
N TRP A 38 -4.94 4.36 -3.77
CA TRP A 38 -3.99 3.29 -4.04
C TRP A 38 -4.46 2.44 -5.21
N ASN A 39 -3.49 1.99 -6.00
CA ASN A 39 -3.63 1.01 -7.07
C ASN A 39 -2.60 -0.09 -6.83
N ASP A 40 -2.98 -1.35 -7.02
CA ASP A 40 -2.02 -2.44 -7.07
C ASP A 40 -1.49 -2.53 -8.52
N HIS A 41 -0.19 -2.71 -8.66
CA HIS A 41 0.51 -2.66 -9.95
C HIS A 41 1.67 -3.65 -9.97
N ARG A 42 2.06 -4.08 -11.18
CA ARG A 42 3.23 -4.95 -11.37
C ARG A 42 4.50 -4.35 -10.76
N CYS A 43 5.17 -5.13 -9.92
CA CYS A 43 6.36 -4.72 -9.18
C CYS A 43 7.59 -4.41 -10.05
N ASN A 44 7.66 -4.95 -11.26
CA ASN A 44 8.83 -4.81 -12.14
C ASN A 44 8.82 -3.51 -12.98
N ILE A 45 7.82 -2.66 -12.80
CA ILE A 45 7.71 -1.39 -13.52
C ILE A 45 8.43 -0.28 -12.75
N ALA A 46 9.38 0.38 -13.40
CA ALA A 46 10.09 1.51 -12.82
C ALA A 46 9.14 2.70 -12.63
N LYS A 47 9.02 3.19 -11.40
CA LYS A 47 8.18 4.32 -10.98
C LYS A 47 8.97 5.22 -10.01
N PHE A 48 8.47 6.42 -9.74
CA PHE A 48 8.96 7.22 -8.62
C PHE A 48 8.57 6.57 -7.28
N TRP A 49 9.36 6.79 -6.23
CA TRP A 49 9.12 6.22 -4.91
C TRP A 49 9.21 7.29 -3.81
N ILE A 50 8.56 7.00 -2.68
CA ILE A 50 8.58 7.83 -1.48
C ILE A 50 9.40 7.12 -0.41
N CYS A 51 10.42 7.79 0.12
CA CYS A 51 11.13 7.35 1.30
C CYS A 51 10.54 8.01 2.55
N LYS A 52 10.41 7.26 3.64
CA LYS A 52 10.07 7.79 4.96
C LYS A 52 11.19 7.50 5.94
N LYS A 53 11.65 8.52 6.65
CA LYS A 53 12.55 8.39 7.81
C LYS A 53 12.02 9.23 8.96
N SER A 54 12.30 8.84 10.20
CA SER A 54 12.04 9.69 11.35
C SER A 54 12.90 10.95 11.25
N ALA A 55 12.32 12.11 11.55
CA ALA A 55 13.13 13.29 11.84
C ALA A 55 13.88 12.98 13.13
N ALA A 56 15.21 12.85 13.07
CA ALA A 56 16.01 12.67 14.27
C ALA A 56 15.72 13.84 15.22
N SER A 57 15.41 13.56 16.48
CA SER A 57 15.50 14.55 17.55
C SER A 57 16.99 14.82 17.75
N SER A 58 17.52 15.76 16.97
CA SER A 58 18.93 16.16 16.91
C SER A 58 19.86 15.06 16.34
N PRO A 59 20.89 15.41 15.55
CA PRO A 59 22.05 14.52 15.45
C PRO A 59 22.62 14.43 16.86
N GLY A 60 22.71 13.23 17.42
CA GLY A 60 23.45 13.02 18.67
C GLY A 60 24.90 13.45 18.45
N TYR A 61 25.21 14.67 18.88
CA TYR A 61 26.54 15.10 19.30
C TYR A 61 26.51 15.18 20.83
#